data_AF-A0A9D6U424-F1
#
_entry.id   AF-A0A9D6U424-F1
#
_cell.length_a   1.000
_cell.length_b   1.000
_cell.length_c   1.000
_cell.angle_alpha   90.00
_cell.angle_beta   90.00
_cell.angle_gamma   90.00
#
_symmetry.space_group_name_H-M   'P 1'
#
loop_
_entity.id
_entity.type
_entity.pdbx_description
1 polymer ?
#
loop_
_entity_poly.entity_id
_entity_poly.type
_entity_poly.pdbx_seq_one_letter_code
_entity_poly.pdbx_strand_id
1 'polypeptide(L)'
;MDTKINYFSLSIMFFVSVSLTVCGQSTTSKSAEQKTDSTSAKQQQMLKDYFLCSCIDYGFKGDSLFFKDHSLTVYTEMLDYDYSDIQRVKHLAKQVVGEIPVSNYSGKRGVFVSCIEYYRGKEFDKLIKSMQIRK
;
A
#
# COMPACT_ATOMS: atom_id res chain seq x y z
N MET A 1 25.91 -60.03 -30.55
CA MET A 1 26.73 -58.82 -30.36
C MET A 1 25.94 -57.75 -31.08
N ASP A 2 25.00 -57.14 -30.36
CA ASP A 2 23.95 -56.33 -30.95
C ASP A 2 24.08 -54.92 -30.41
N THR A 3 24.45 -54.04 -31.33
CA THR A 3 24.84 -52.65 -31.11
C THR A 3 23.59 -51.81 -30.90
N LYS A 4 23.48 -51.17 -29.73
CA LYS A 4 22.48 -50.13 -29.44
C LYS A 4 22.78 -48.87 -30.26
N ILE A 5 21.76 -48.28 -30.89
CA ILE A 5 21.84 -46.94 -31.48
C ILE A 5 20.75 -46.07 -30.83
N ASN A 6 21.19 -44.93 -30.29
CA ASN A 6 20.45 -43.95 -29.51
C ASN A 6 19.60 -43.01 -30.38
N TYR A 7 18.34 -42.83 -30.00
CA TYR A 7 17.44 -41.79 -30.50
C TYR A 7 17.72 -40.45 -29.78
N PHE A 8 18.70 -39.69 -30.26
CA PHE A 8 19.00 -38.37 -29.69
C PHE A 8 19.02 -37.21 -30.71
N SER A 9 18.52 -37.41 -31.92
CA SER A 9 18.40 -36.27 -32.85
C SER A 9 17.44 -36.60 -33.97
N LEU A 10 16.20 -36.11 -33.91
CA LEU A 10 15.41 -35.84 -35.11
C LEU A 10 14.21 -34.92 -34.80
N SER A 11 14.27 -33.70 -35.37
CA SER A 11 13.14 -32.90 -35.90
C SER A 11 12.19 -32.29 -34.86
N ILE A 12 12.23 -31.00 -34.49
CA ILE A 12 12.02 -29.78 -35.32
C ILE A 12 10.99 -30.00 -36.43
N MET A 13 9.73 -29.64 -36.17
CA MET A 13 8.83 -28.82 -37.02
C MET A 13 7.36 -29.03 -36.61
N PHE A 14 6.53 -28.04 -36.98
CA PHE A 14 5.08 -27.92 -36.80
C PHE A 14 4.61 -27.47 -35.42
N PHE A 15 4.34 -26.17 -35.28
CA PHE A 15 2.97 -25.65 -35.12
C PHE A 15 2.96 -24.13 -35.35
N VAL A 16 2.90 -23.74 -36.64
CA VAL A 16 2.37 -22.44 -37.05
C VAL A 16 1.03 -22.70 -37.71
N SER A 17 -0.05 -22.39 -37.01
CA SER A 17 -1.37 -22.10 -37.61
C SER A 17 -1.98 -21.00 -36.76
N VAL A 18 -1.79 -19.75 -37.17
CA VAL A 18 -2.81 -18.96 -37.89
C VAL A 18 -4.09 -18.84 -37.07
N SER A 19 -4.25 -17.67 -36.44
CA SER A 19 -5.56 -17.11 -36.09
C SER A 19 -5.46 -15.59 -36.21
N LEU A 20 -5.50 -15.10 -37.46
CA LEU A 20 -6.24 -13.88 -37.81
C LEU A 20 -7.72 -14.27 -37.67
N THR A 21 -8.68 -13.52 -37.16
CA THR A 21 -8.92 -12.08 -37.16
C THR A 21 -10.11 -11.85 -36.21
N VAL A 22 -10.03 -10.93 -35.25
CA VAL A 22 -11.23 -10.23 -34.76
C VAL A 22 -10.85 -8.76 -34.64
N CYS A 23 -11.15 -8.00 -35.70
CA CYS A 23 -11.42 -6.58 -35.57
C CYS A 23 -12.73 -6.43 -34.80
N GLY A 24 -12.63 -6.05 -33.52
CA GLY A 24 -13.72 -5.52 -32.74
C GLY A 24 -13.28 -4.20 -32.14
N GLN A 25 -13.50 -3.10 -32.87
CA GLN A 25 -13.46 -1.77 -32.27
C GLN A 25 -14.63 -1.67 -31.29
N SER A 26 -14.32 -1.63 -29.99
CA SER A 26 -15.19 -0.97 -29.01
C SER A 26 -14.37 -0.48 -27.82
N THR A 27 -14.45 0.83 -27.60
CA THR A 27 -14.19 1.58 -26.36
C THR A 27 -12.75 1.73 -25.87
N THR A 28 -12.15 2.83 -26.35
CA THR A 28 -11.26 3.71 -25.61
C THR A 28 -11.86 4.07 -24.23
N SER A 29 -11.75 3.18 -23.25
CA SER A 29 -12.14 3.46 -21.84
C SER A 29 -11.17 2.88 -20.81
N LYS A 30 -10.30 1.93 -21.21
CA LYS A 30 -9.34 1.29 -20.29
C LYS A 30 -8.23 2.22 -19.78
N SER A 31 -7.86 3.28 -20.50
CA SER A 31 -6.77 4.17 -20.10
C SER A 31 -7.15 5.16 -18.98
N ALA A 32 -8.41 5.57 -18.90
CA ALA A 32 -8.89 6.45 -17.83
C ALA A 32 -9.14 5.65 -16.54
N GLU A 33 -9.80 4.49 -16.65
CA GLU A 33 -10.15 3.64 -15.52
C GLU A 33 -8.92 3.01 -14.85
N GLN A 34 -7.94 2.55 -15.63
CA GLN A 34 -6.68 2.01 -15.11
C GLN A 34 -5.78 3.09 -14.47
N LYS A 35 -5.82 4.33 -14.97
CA LYS A 35 -5.07 5.45 -14.38
C LYS A 35 -5.69 5.87 -13.05
N THR A 36 -7.02 5.98 -12.99
CA THR A 36 -7.76 6.31 -11.76
C THR A 36 -7.51 5.27 -10.66
N ASP A 37 -7.47 3.98 -10.98
CA ASP A 37 -7.18 2.91 -10.01
C ASP A 37 -5.74 3.02 -9.46
N SER A 38 -4.77 3.29 -10.32
CA SER A 38 -3.36 3.45 -9.90
C SER A 38 -3.13 4.69 -9.03
N THR A 39 -3.80 5.81 -9.33
CA THR A 39 -3.77 7.03 -8.52
C THR A 39 -4.44 6.79 -7.18
N SER A 40 -5.56 6.06 -7.17
CA SER A 40 -6.30 5.75 -5.95
C SER A 40 -5.47 4.89 -5.00
N ALA A 41 -4.87 3.81 -5.50
CA ALA A 41 -4.00 2.96 -4.71
C ALA A 41 -2.80 3.73 -4.13
N LYS A 42 -2.21 4.66 -4.90
CA LYS A 42 -1.11 5.51 -4.42
C LYS A 42 -1.56 6.44 -3.30
N GLN A 43 -2.70 7.11 -3.44
CA GLN A 43 -3.24 8.00 -2.41
C GLN A 43 -3.60 7.22 -1.13
N GLN A 44 -4.22 6.05 -1.26
CA GLN A 44 -4.49 5.15 -0.14
C GLN A 44 -3.20 4.76 0.59
N GLN A 45 -2.15 4.41 -0.15
CA GLN A 45 -0.85 4.08 0.43
C GLN A 45 -0.23 5.28 1.16
N MET A 46 -0.28 6.48 0.57
CA MET A 46 0.21 7.70 1.23
C MET A 46 -0.58 8.02 2.50
N LEU A 47 -1.90 7.76 2.52
CA LEU A 47 -2.71 7.98 3.72
C LEU A 47 -2.38 6.99 4.84
N LYS A 48 -2.01 5.75 4.48
CA LYS A 48 -1.45 4.79 5.43
C LYS A 48 -0.09 5.24 5.96
N ASP A 49 0.79 5.75 5.10
CA ASP A 49 2.11 6.21 5.52
C ASP A 49 1.98 7.46 6.43
N TYR A 50 1.06 8.37 6.12
CA TYR A 50 0.67 9.47 6.99
C TYR A 50 0.20 9.02 8.38
N PHE A 51 -0.62 7.96 8.45
CA PHE A 51 -1.00 7.34 9.72
C PHE A 51 0.22 6.87 10.50
N LEU A 52 1.16 6.17 9.84
CA LEU A 52 2.34 5.64 10.51
C LEU A 52 3.22 6.77 11.07
N CYS A 53 3.47 7.83 10.29
CA CYS A 53 4.18 9.02 10.75
C CYS A 53 3.48 9.67 11.95
N SER A 54 2.16 9.85 11.87
CA SER A 54 1.36 10.42 12.96
C SER A 54 1.40 9.55 14.23
N CYS A 55 1.32 8.23 14.07
CA CYS A 55 1.31 7.28 15.18
C CYS A 55 2.65 7.30 15.92
N ILE A 56 3.77 7.31 15.18
CA ILE A 56 5.09 7.40 15.78
C ILE A 56 5.25 8.74 16.50
N ASP A 57 4.91 9.87 15.87
CA ASP A 57 5.01 11.20 16.48
C ASP A 57 4.22 11.30 17.79
N TYR A 58 2.97 10.82 17.80
CA TYR A 58 2.16 10.79 19.03
C TYR A 58 2.72 9.89 20.13
N GLY A 59 3.44 8.84 19.75
CA GLY A 59 4.07 7.93 20.68
C GLY A 59 5.24 8.52 21.45
N PHE A 60 5.90 9.54 20.89
CA PHE A 60 7.08 10.19 21.44
C PHE A 60 6.85 11.69 21.70
N LYS A 61 5.80 12.06 22.45
CA LYS A 61 5.42 13.48 22.67
C LYS A 61 6.54 14.38 23.21
N GLY A 62 7.42 13.85 24.06
CA GLY A 62 8.57 14.59 24.59
C GLY A 62 9.73 14.73 23.61
N ASP A 63 9.67 14.01 22.50
CA ASP A 63 10.67 13.98 21.43
C ASP A 63 9.99 13.95 20.07
N SER A 64 9.03 14.87 19.88
CA SER A 64 8.18 14.89 18.69
C SER A 64 9.01 14.98 17.41
N LEU A 65 8.70 14.08 16.48
CA LEU A 65 9.31 14.06 15.16
C LEU A 65 8.83 15.24 14.31
N PHE A 66 7.66 15.79 14.60
CA PHE A 66 7.09 16.93 13.87
C PHE A 66 8.05 18.12 13.70
N PHE A 67 8.91 18.40 14.69
CA PHE A 67 9.87 19.51 14.63
C PHE A 67 11.25 19.11 14.10
N LYS A 68 11.49 17.80 13.92
CA LYS A 68 12.80 17.24 13.54
C LYS A 68 12.81 16.67 12.13
N ASP A 69 11.63 16.34 11.61
CA ASP A 69 11.44 15.65 10.36
C ASP A 69 10.22 16.22 9.63
N HIS A 70 10.39 16.50 8.34
CA HIS A 70 9.36 17.16 7.52
C HIS A 70 8.44 16.17 6.80
N SER A 71 8.62 14.85 6.97
CA SER A 71 7.86 13.82 6.24
C SER A 71 6.36 13.94 6.47
N LEU A 72 5.92 14.23 7.72
CA LEU A 72 4.49 14.38 8.01
C LEU A 72 3.87 15.58 7.28
N THR A 73 4.62 16.67 7.15
CA THR A 73 4.21 17.85 6.38
C THR A 73 4.10 17.52 4.89
N VAL A 74 5.10 16.82 4.34
CA VAL A 74 5.11 16.38 2.94
C VAL A 74 3.88 15.51 2.63
N TYR A 75 3.58 14.52 3.47
CA TYR A 75 2.37 13.71 3.29
C TYR A 75 1.10 14.57 3.37
N THR A 76 1.01 15.50 4.31
CA THR A 76 -0.18 16.37 4.45
C THR A 76 -0.43 17.21 3.19
N GLU A 77 0.62 17.70 2.54
CA GLU A 77 0.53 18.49 1.31
C GLU A 77 0.23 17.65 0.06
N MET A 78 0.68 16.40 0.02
CA MET A 78 0.52 15.49 -1.13
C MET A 78 -0.79 14.69 -1.11
N LEU A 79 -1.45 14.61 0.05
CA LEU A 79 -2.69 13.86 0.21
C LEU A 79 -3.86 14.56 -0.46
N ASP A 80 -4.51 13.83 -1.34
CA ASP A 80 -5.68 14.29 -2.08
C ASP A 80 -6.97 13.82 -1.41
N TYR A 81 -7.08 14.03 -0.10
CA TYR A 81 -8.24 13.68 0.72
C TYR A 81 -8.83 14.91 1.37
N ASP A 82 -10.12 14.87 1.69
CA ASP A 82 -10.73 15.94 2.48
C ASP A 82 -10.08 16.04 3.86
N TYR A 83 -10.00 17.27 4.36
CA TYR A 83 -9.35 17.56 5.64
C TYR A 83 -9.95 16.72 6.78
N SER A 84 -11.26 16.46 6.75
CA SER A 84 -11.95 15.60 7.72
C SER A 84 -11.43 14.16 7.74
N ASP A 85 -11.10 13.58 6.57
CA ASP A 85 -10.57 12.22 6.49
C ASP A 85 -9.13 12.16 7.00
N ILE A 86 -8.32 13.16 6.65
CA ILE A 86 -6.96 13.30 7.19
C ILE A 86 -7.00 13.45 8.73
N GLN A 87 -7.89 14.29 9.26
CA GLN A 87 -8.07 14.42 10.72
C GLN A 87 -8.58 13.14 11.37
N ARG A 88 -9.47 12.40 10.71
CA ARG A 88 -9.94 11.10 11.20
C ARG A 88 -8.80 10.10 11.33
N VAL A 89 -7.92 10.01 10.33
CA VAL A 89 -6.73 9.14 10.37
C VAL A 89 -5.74 9.59 11.45
N LYS A 90 -5.51 10.90 11.59
CA LYS A 90 -4.67 11.46 12.66
C LYS A 90 -5.23 11.16 14.05
N HIS A 91 -6.54 11.27 14.23
CA HIS A 91 -7.20 10.95 15.50
C HIS A 91 -7.07 9.45 15.83
N LEU A 92 -7.24 8.58 14.83
CA LEU A 92 -7.03 7.15 14.98
C LEU A 92 -5.59 6.83 15.43
N ALA A 93 -4.58 7.47 14.82
CA ALA A 93 -3.19 7.31 15.24
C ALA A 93 -2.99 7.67 16.73
N LYS A 94 -3.61 8.75 17.19
CA LYS A 94 -3.58 9.15 18.60
C LYS A 94 -4.26 8.13 19.52
N GLN A 95 -5.40 7.56 19.09
CA GLN A 95 -6.12 6.52 19.85
C GLN A 95 -5.27 5.24 19.97
N VAL A 96 -4.74 4.75 18.84
CA VAL A 96 -3.86 3.57 18.79
C VAL A 96 -2.72 3.73 19.78
N VAL A 97 -2.02 4.88 19.75
CA VAL A 97 -0.95 5.15 20.70
C VAL A 97 -1.46 5.14 22.14
N GLY A 98 -2.61 5.75 22.43
CA GLY A 98 -3.19 5.80 23.78
C GLY A 98 -3.45 4.43 24.40
N GLU A 99 -3.68 3.41 23.58
CA GLU A 99 -3.96 2.04 24.00
C GLU A 99 -2.69 1.19 24.20
N ILE A 100 -1.52 1.65 23.76
CA ILE A 100 -0.26 0.89 23.87
C ILE A 100 0.16 0.80 25.34
N PRO A 101 0.17 -0.41 25.94
CA PRO A 101 0.52 -0.57 27.33
C PRO A 101 2.03 -0.35 27.54
N VAL A 102 2.38 0.02 28.77
CA VAL A 102 3.77 -0.08 29.22
C VAL A 102 4.10 -1.56 29.35
N SER A 103 5.15 -2.00 28.65
CA SER A 103 5.55 -3.40 28.69
C SER A 103 6.32 -3.70 29.97
N ASN A 104 6.23 -4.96 30.42
CA ASN A 104 7.06 -5.49 31.51
C ASN A 104 8.55 -5.55 31.12
N TYR A 105 8.87 -5.42 29.83
CA TYR A 105 10.23 -5.36 29.34
C TYR A 105 10.77 -3.93 29.44
N SER A 106 11.64 -3.67 30.42
CA SER A 106 12.30 -2.38 30.67
C SER A 106 11.39 -1.20 31.05
N GLY A 107 10.09 -1.44 31.32
CA GLY A 107 9.13 -0.38 31.63
C GLY A 107 8.88 0.58 30.46
N LYS A 108 9.17 0.14 29.23
CA LYS A 108 9.01 0.93 28.00
C LYS A 108 7.76 0.51 27.23
N ARG A 109 7.22 1.44 26.44
CA ARG A 109 6.10 1.17 25.52
C ARG A 109 6.63 0.72 24.17
N GLY A 110 5.99 -0.28 23.57
CA GLY A 110 6.31 -0.79 22.24
C GLY A 110 5.76 0.07 21.11
N VAL A 111 5.93 1.39 21.16
CA VAL A 111 5.28 2.35 20.25
C VAL A 111 5.48 1.97 18.78
N PHE A 112 6.73 1.80 18.35
CA PHE A 112 7.06 1.51 16.96
C PHE A 112 6.41 0.21 16.47
N VAL A 113 6.56 -0.88 17.23
CA VAL A 113 6.02 -2.18 16.83
C VAL A 113 4.49 -2.14 16.77
N SER A 114 3.82 -1.54 17.74
CA SER A 114 2.35 -1.43 17.75
C SER A 114 1.82 -0.55 16.60
N CYS A 115 2.49 0.56 16.28
CA CYS A 115 2.13 1.39 15.12
C CYS A 115 2.28 0.61 13.80
N ILE A 116 3.36 -0.18 13.64
CA ILE A 116 3.59 -1.01 12.45
C ILE A 116 2.56 -2.14 12.36
N GLU A 117 2.23 -2.80 13.47
CA GLU A 117 1.22 -3.86 13.51
C GLU A 117 -0.15 -3.31 13.10
N TYR A 118 -0.55 -2.15 13.63
CA TYR A 118 -1.80 -1.51 13.23
C TYR A 118 -1.80 -1.09 11.76
N TYR A 119 -0.71 -0.48 11.28
CA TYR A 119 -0.52 -0.09 9.88
C TYR A 119 -0.68 -1.26 8.90
N ARG A 120 -0.30 -2.47 9.31
CA ARG A 120 -0.45 -3.72 8.52
C ARG A 120 -1.82 -4.39 8.71
N GLY A 121 -2.67 -3.86 9.58
CA GLY A 121 -3.95 -4.44 9.94
C GLY A 121 -4.99 -4.36 8.83
N LYS A 122 -5.71 -5.46 8.59
CA LYS A 122 -6.76 -5.54 7.56
C LYS A 122 -7.92 -4.58 7.81
N GLU A 123 -8.26 -4.30 9.07
CA GLU A 123 -9.32 -3.35 9.41
C GLU A 123 -8.92 -1.92 9.07
N PHE A 124 -7.64 -1.57 9.27
CA PHE A 124 -7.13 -0.27 8.83
C PHE A 124 -7.13 -0.16 7.30
N ASP A 125 -6.73 -1.22 6.58
CA ASP A 125 -6.82 -1.25 5.12
C ASP A 125 -8.25 -1.04 4.60
N LYS A 126 -9.25 -1.67 5.23
CA LYS A 126 -10.67 -1.48 4.88
C LYS A 126 -11.12 -0.05 5.11
N LEU A 127 -10.73 0.55 6.25
CA LEU A 127 -11.04 1.94 6.54
C LEU A 127 -10.48 2.87 5.45
N ILE A 128 -9.20 2.73 5.10
CA ILE A 128 -8.55 3.58 4.09
C ILE A 128 -9.21 3.41 2.72
N LYS A 129 -9.54 2.17 2.33
CA LYS A 129 -10.25 1.90 1.07
C LYS A 129 -11.67 2.45 1.01
N SER A 130 -12.29 2.71 2.16
CA SER A 130 -13.63 3.30 2.23
C SER A 130 -13.64 4.83 2.06
N MET A 131 -12.48 5.49 2.18
CA MET A 131 -12.34 6.94 2.05
C MET A 131 -12.23 7.35 0.58
N GLN A 132 -12.80 8.50 0.23
CA GLN A 132 -12.80 9.02 -1.14
C GLN A 132 -11.72 10.08 -1.31
N ILE A 133 -11.04 10.01 -2.45
CA ILE A 133 -10.08 11.03 -2.89
C ILE A 133 -10.87 12.23 -3.41
N ARG A 134 -10.39 13.44 -3.12
CA ARG A 134 -10.99 14.68 -3.59
C ARG A 134 -10.98 14.70 -5.12
N LYS A 135 -12.07 15.13 -5.74
CA LYS A 135 -12.18 15.24 -7.20
C LYS A 135 -11.72 16.58 -7.71
#